data_AF-A0A0U3AHX3-F1
#
_entry.id   AF-A0A0U3AHX3-F1
#
_cell.length_a   1.000
_cell.length_b   1.000
_cell.length_c   1.000
_cell.angle_alpha   90.00
_cell.angle_beta   90.00
_cell.angle_gamma   90.00
#
_symmetry.space_group_name_H-M   'P 1'
#
loop_
_entity.id
_entity.type
_entity.pdbx_description
1 polymer ?
#
loop_
_entity_poly.entity_id
_entity_poly.type
_entity_poly.pdbx_seq_one_letter_code
_entity_poly.pdbx_strand_id
1 'polypeptide(L)'
;DGAAFAGGGLFLICTSTYGQGDVPDNAKQLYESLQTARPDLSNVHYGVVALGDRTYAETFCNGGKRFDRILAELGARRIGEVMLHDASAGTMPEEVAAEWIEGWIALCREQLGVAASA
;
A
#
# COMPACT_ATOMS: atom_id res chain seq x y z
N ASP A 1 1.99 14.47 5.14
CA ASP A 1 0.69 14.69 4.44
C ASP A 1 0.85 14.24 2.97
N GLY A 2 -0.13 14.50 2.11
CA GLY A 2 -0.12 14.12 0.70
C GLY A 2 1.03 14.72 -0.13
N ALA A 3 1.73 15.73 0.38
CA ALA A 3 2.96 16.23 -0.26
C ALA A 3 4.08 15.18 -0.30
N ALA A 4 3.96 14.09 0.47
CA ALA A 4 4.85 12.93 0.39
C ALA A 4 4.94 12.34 -1.02
N PHE A 5 3.92 12.51 -1.85
CA PHE A 5 3.89 12.02 -3.23
C PHE A 5 4.31 13.07 -4.27
N ALA A 6 4.69 14.27 -3.83
CA ALA A 6 5.11 15.34 -4.72
C ALA A 6 6.38 14.94 -5.48
N GLY A 7 6.39 15.17 -6.79
CA GLY A 7 7.50 14.80 -7.68
C GLY A 7 7.40 13.38 -8.27
N GLY A 8 6.38 12.60 -7.91
CA GLY A 8 6.20 11.23 -8.41
C GLY A 8 7.20 10.25 -7.79
N GLY A 9 7.27 9.05 -8.36
CA GLY A 9 8.23 8.01 -7.92
C GLY A 9 7.57 6.68 -7.56
N LEU A 10 8.32 5.81 -6.90
CA LEU A 10 7.90 4.48 -6.46
C LEU A 10 7.73 4.46 -4.94
N PHE A 11 6.55 4.09 -4.46
CA PHE A 11 6.22 4.05 -3.04
C PHE A 11 5.74 2.67 -2.62
N LEU A 12 5.99 2.30 -1.36
CA LEU A 12 5.42 1.11 -0.75
C LEU A 12 4.61 1.52 0.47
N ILE A 13 3.31 1.23 0.45
CA ILE A 13 2.41 1.50 1.58
C ILE A 13 2.31 0.26 2.44
N CYS A 14 2.87 0.31 3.66
CA CYS A 14 2.71 -0.74 4.66
C CYS A 14 1.79 -0.24 5.76
N THR A 15 0.60 -0.81 5.89
CA THR A 15 -0.39 -0.31 6.86
C THR A 15 -1.27 -1.42 7.41
N SER A 16 -1.61 -1.31 8.69
CA SER A 16 -2.57 -2.17 9.36
C SER A 16 -4.00 -1.61 9.26
N THR A 17 -4.94 -2.30 9.89
CA THR A 17 -6.35 -1.89 9.95
C THR A 17 -6.75 -1.71 11.40
N TYR A 18 -7.30 -0.56 11.77
CA TYR A 18 -7.69 -0.22 13.14
C TYR A 18 -9.20 -0.05 13.27
N GLY A 19 -9.73 -0.32 14.48
CA GLY A 19 -11.12 -0.07 14.84
C GLY A 19 -12.12 -0.74 13.88
N GLN A 20 -12.98 0.08 13.28
CA GLN A 20 -14.06 -0.37 12.37
C GLN A 20 -13.60 -0.47 10.91
N GLY A 21 -12.33 -0.78 10.68
CA GLY A 21 -11.77 -0.88 9.34
C GLY A 21 -11.16 0.41 8.80
N ASP A 22 -10.75 1.33 9.67
CA ASP A 22 -10.06 2.55 9.29
C ASP A 22 -8.54 2.35 9.22
N VAL A 23 -7.85 3.35 8.66
CA VAL A 23 -6.38 3.43 8.71
C VAL A 23 -5.92 3.76 10.14
N PRO A 24 -4.71 3.36 10.56
CA PRO A 24 -4.20 3.66 11.90
C PRO A 24 -4.00 5.17 12.12
N ASP A 25 -4.00 5.62 13.37
CA ASP A 25 -3.94 7.05 13.72
C ASP A 25 -2.72 7.78 13.13
N ASN A 26 -1.56 7.11 13.09
CA ASN A 26 -0.34 7.67 12.50
C ASN A 26 -0.43 7.85 10.97
N ALA A 27 -1.35 7.16 10.29
CA ALA A 27 -1.60 7.25 8.86
C ALA A 27 -2.83 8.12 8.52
N LYS A 28 -3.66 8.46 9.52
CA LYS A 28 -4.92 9.19 9.34
C LYS A 28 -4.73 10.55 8.67
N GLN A 29 -3.77 11.34 9.14
CA GLN A 29 -3.49 12.66 8.56
C GLN A 29 -3.10 12.57 7.07
N LEU A 30 -2.31 11.56 6.70
CA LEU A 30 -1.95 11.33 5.30
C LEU A 30 -3.19 10.98 4.48
N TYR A 31 -3.96 10.00 4.93
CA TYR A 31 -5.17 9.53 4.24
C TYR A 31 -6.19 10.66 4.05
N GLU A 32 -6.50 11.42 5.10
CA GLU A 32 -7.43 12.56 5.04
C GLU A 32 -6.93 13.65 4.10
N SER A 33 -5.62 13.94 4.10
CA SER A 33 -5.06 14.95 3.19
C SER A 33 -5.21 14.56 1.71
N LEU A 34 -5.13 13.26 1.38
CA LEU A 34 -5.38 12.78 0.01
C LEU A 34 -6.85 12.93 -0.38
N GLN A 35 -7.77 12.64 0.55
CA GLN A 35 -9.20 12.80 0.34
C GLN A 35 -9.60 14.27 0.14
N THR A 36 -8.99 15.18 0.88
CA THR A 36 -9.29 16.63 0.80
C THR A 36 -8.60 17.31 -0.37
N ALA A 37 -7.29 17.13 -0.52
CA ALA A 37 -6.51 17.87 -1.51
C ALA A 37 -6.65 17.31 -2.93
N ARG A 38 -6.98 16.01 -3.06
CA ARG A 38 -7.18 15.32 -4.33
C ARG A 38 -6.07 15.60 -5.37
N PRO A 39 -4.78 15.45 -5.01
CA PRO A 39 -3.68 15.77 -5.94
C PRO A 39 -3.65 14.82 -7.14
N ASP A 40 -3.08 15.28 -8.26
CA ASP A 40 -2.77 14.41 -9.40
C ASP A 40 -1.54 13.54 -9.07
N LEU A 41 -1.75 12.22 -9.00
CA LEU A 41 -0.73 11.23 -8.72
C LEU A 41 -0.37 10.38 -9.95
N SER A 42 -0.66 10.84 -11.16
CA SER A 42 -0.38 10.13 -12.42
C SER A 42 1.09 9.71 -12.63
N ASN A 43 2.02 10.39 -11.95
CA ASN A 43 3.46 10.09 -11.96
C ASN A 43 3.93 9.20 -10.78
N VAL A 44 2.99 8.67 -9.99
CA VAL A 44 3.26 7.80 -8.84
C VAL A 44 3.01 6.35 -9.22
N HIS A 45 3.97 5.49 -8.90
CA HIS A 45 3.80 4.04 -8.87
C HIS A 45 3.83 3.56 -7.43
N TYR A 46 3.06 2.53 -7.10
CA TYR A 46 3.03 2.05 -5.72
C TYR A 46 2.74 0.56 -5.58
N GLY A 47 3.09 0.02 -4.41
CA GLY A 47 2.66 -1.29 -3.92
C GLY A 47 2.00 -1.14 -2.55
N VAL A 48 1.28 -2.19 -2.11
CA VAL A 48 0.59 -2.18 -0.82
C VAL A 48 0.82 -3.48 -0.07
N VAL A 49 1.31 -3.36 1.16
CA VAL A 49 1.30 -4.39 2.19
C VAL A 49 0.21 -4.04 3.19
N ALA A 50 -0.89 -4.79 3.15
CA ALA A 50 -2.03 -4.61 4.02
C ALA A 50 -2.01 -5.65 5.13
N LEU A 51 -1.98 -5.18 6.38
CA LEU A 51 -2.02 -6.03 7.56
C LEU A 51 -3.44 -6.03 8.13
N GLY A 52 -3.97 -7.22 8.39
CA GLY A 52 -5.28 -7.40 8.99
C GLY A 52 -5.40 -8.73 9.71
N ASP A 53 -6.61 -9.02 10.16
CA ASP A 53 -6.94 -10.24 10.88
C ASP A 53 -8.32 -10.71 10.41
N ARG A 54 -8.41 -11.95 9.90
CA ARG A 54 -9.65 -12.51 9.34
C ARG A 54 -10.72 -12.78 10.38
N THR A 55 -10.41 -12.72 11.68
CA THR A 55 -11.44 -12.70 12.74
C THR A 55 -12.36 -11.48 12.60
N TYR A 56 -11.86 -10.39 12.00
CA TYR A 56 -12.64 -9.22 11.59
C TYR A 56 -12.99 -9.32 10.10
N ALA A 57 -13.86 -10.28 9.75
CA ALA A 57 -14.14 -10.63 8.35
C ALA A 57 -14.56 -9.43 7.47
N GLU A 58 -15.39 -8.52 8.00
CA GLU A 58 -15.89 -7.36 7.24
C GLU A 58 -14.82 -6.31 6.95
N THR A 59 -13.80 -6.21 7.80
CA THR A 59 -12.78 -5.17 7.74
C THR A 59 -11.38 -5.72 7.47
N PHE A 60 -11.27 -6.99 7.08
CA PHE A 60 -10.00 -7.65 6.81
C PHE A 60 -9.14 -6.83 5.82
N CYS A 61 -7.97 -6.39 6.27
CA CYS A 61 -7.01 -5.56 5.51
C CYS A 61 -7.59 -4.24 4.96
N ASN A 62 -8.66 -3.71 5.56
CA ASN A 62 -9.36 -2.55 4.99
C ASN A 62 -8.52 -1.27 4.98
N GLY A 63 -7.60 -1.08 5.94
CA GLY A 63 -6.69 0.07 5.94
C GLY A 63 -5.83 0.12 4.67
N GLY A 64 -5.25 -1.01 4.27
CA GLY A 64 -4.49 -1.11 3.02
C GLY A 64 -5.36 -0.98 1.78
N LYS A 65 -6.55 -1.60 1.77
CA LYS A 65 -7.54 -1.47 0.67
C LYS A 65 -8.02 -0.03 0.48
N ARG A 66 -8.10 0.77 1.56
CA ARG A 66 -8.44 2.19 1.50
C ARG A 66 -7.34 3.00 0.83
N PHE A 67 -6.08 2.79 1.22
CA PHE A 67 -4.94 3.44 0.57
C PHE A 67 -4.83 3.07 -0.91
N ASP A 68 -5.00 1.78 -1.22
CA ASP A 68 -5.06 1.28 -2.59
C ASP A 68 -6.12 2.03 -3.42
N ARG A 69 -7.35 2.11 -2.91
CA ARG A 69 -8.45 2.79 -3.58
C ARG A 69 -8.16 4.28 -3.82
N ILE A 70 -7.78 5.03 -2.78
CA ILE A 70 -7.60 6.49 -2.93
C ILE A 70 -6.41 6.81 -3.84
N LEU A 71 -5.31 6.04 -3.78
CA LEU A 71 -4.17 6.25 -4.66
C LEU A 71 -4.54 5.97 -6.12
N ALA A 72 -5.26 4.90 -6.40
CA ALA A 72 -5.76 4.60 -7.74
C ALA A 72 -6.75 5.67 -8.25
N GLU A 73 -7.68 6.14 -7.41
CA GLU A 73 -8.63 7.21 -7.74
C GLU A 73 -7.92 8.54 -8.10
N LEU A 74 -6.75 8.78 -7.53
CA LEU A 74 -5.92 9.97 -7.80
C LEU A 74 -4.94 9.79 -8.97
N GLY A 75 -4.98 8.65 -9.66
CA GLY A 75 -4.20 8.38 -10.87
C GLY A 75 -2.88 7.65 -10.65
N ALA A 76 -2.52 7.30 -9.41
CA ALA A 76 -1.34 6.48 -9.16
C ALA A 76 -1.51 5.07 -9.72
N ARG A 77 -0.42 4.45 -10.16
CA ARG A 77 -0.40 3.13 -10.78
C ARG A 77 0.09 2.08 -9.80
N ARG A 78 -0.76 1.11 -9.46
CA ARG A 78 -0.33 -0.03 -8.64
C ARG A 78 0.55 -0.98 -9.45
N ILE A 79 1.67 -1.39 -8.87
CA ILE A 79 2.52 -2.47 -9.36
C ILE A 79 2.22 -3.72 -8.54
N GLY A 80 1.77 -4.78 -9.22
CA GLY A 80 1.46 -6.07 -8.61
C GLY A 80 0.15 -6.09 -7.81
N GLU A 81 -0.08 -7.22 -7.15
CA GLU A 81 -1.22 -7.43 -6.25
C GLU A 81 -0.94 -6.85 -4.86
N VAL A 82 -2.02 -6.46 -4.17
CA VAL A 82 -1.93 -6.07 -2.75
C VAL A 82 -1.57 -7.30 -1.93
N MET A 83 -0.50 -7.23 -1.13
CA MET A 83 -0.19 -8.28 -0.16
C MET A 83 -1.18 -8.17 1.01
N LEU A 84 -1.90 -9.26 1.29
CA LEU A 84 -2.86 -9.35 2.38
C LEU A 84 -2.33 -10.28 3.46
N HIS A 85 -1.88 -9.73 4.58
CA HIS A 85 -1.44 -10.51 5.72
C HIS A 85 -2.60 -10.75 6.70
N ASP A 86 -2.72 -11.99 7.17
CA ASP A 86 -3.69 -12.42 8.17
C ASP A 86 -3.01 -12.80 9.48
N ALA A 87 -3.13 -11.94 10.48
CA ALA A 87 -2.55 -12.16 11.80
C ALA A 87 -3.10 -13.41 12.50
N SER A 88 -4.31 -13.86 12.14
CA SER A 88 -4.90 -15.08 12.70
C SER A 88 -4.30 -16.38 12.14
N ALA A 89 -3.52 -16.29 11.05
CA ALA A 89 -2.90 -17.44 10.40
C ALA A 89 -1.63 -17.94 11.12
N GLY A 90 -1.14 -17.22 12.14
CA GLY A 90 0.05 -17.60 12.91
C GLY A 90 1.38 -17.42 12.16
N THR A 91 1.38 -16.65 11.07
CA THR A 91 2.60 -16.25 10.34
C THR A 91 3.06 -14.87 10.81
N MET A 92 4.36 -14.57 10.71
CA MET A 92 4.87 -13.25 11.02
C MET A 92 4.78 -12.33 9.79
N PRO A 93 4.26 -11.10 9.91
CA PRO A 93 4.11 -10.20 8.78
C PRO A 93 5.44 -9.84 8.12
N GLU A 94 6.52 -9.74 8.88
CA GLU A 94 7.86 -9.48 8.37
C GLU A 94 8.40 -10.60 7.47
N GLU A 95 8.11 -11.86 7.79
CA GLU A 95 8.53 -13.02 6.98
C GLU A 95 7.75 -13.05 5.67
N VAL A 96 6.41 -12.93 5.75
CA VAL A 96 5.54 -12.93 4.58
C VAL A 96 5.85 -11.74 3.66
N ALA A 97 6.13 -10.56 4.23
CA ALA A 97 6.49 -9.38 3.45
C ALA A 97 7.88 -9.53 2.80
N ALA A 98 8.85 -10.14 3.48
CA ALA A 98 10.19 -10.40 2.93
C ALA A 98 10.15 -11.38 1.76
N GLU A 99 9.27 -12.38 1.78
CA GLU A 99 9.09 -13.28 0.63
C GLU A 99 8.37 -12.56 -0.53
N TRP A 100 7.33 -11.79 -0.22
CA TRP A 100 6.55 -11.07 -1.23
C TRP A 100 7.36 -9.97 -1.94
N ILE A 101 8.23 -9.25 -1.21
CA ILE A 101 8.93 -8.07 -1.74
C ILE A 101 9.89 -8.42 -2.88
N GLU A 102 10.49 -9.62 -2.90
CA GLU A 102 11.38 -10.05 -3.98
C GLU A 102 10.65 -10.10 -5.33
N GLY A 103 9.44 -10.67 -5.34
CA GLY A 103 8.58 -10.69 -6.53
C GLY A 103 8.11 -9.28 -6.92
N TRP A 104 7.77 -8.45 -5.94
CA TRP A 104 7.36 -7.07 -6.20
C TRP A 104 8.51 -6.22 -6.78
N ILE A 105 9.74 -6.38 -6.28
CA ILE A 105 10.93 -5.71 -6.84
C ILE A 105 11.16 -6.12 -8.29
N ALA A 106 10.99 -7.40 -8.62
CA ALA A 106 11.10 -7.87 -10.00
C ALA A 106 10.07 -7.19 -10.92
N LEU A 107 8.80 -7.10 -10.49
CA LEU A 107 7.74 -6.39 -11.21
C LEU A 107 8.05 -4.89 -11.36
N CYS A 108 8.58 -4.25 -10.31
CA CYS A 108 8.99 -2.84 -10.37
C CYS A 108 10.08 -2.61 -11.42
N ARG A 109 11.09 -3.47 -11.50
CA ARG A 109 12.15 -3.38 -12.52
C ARG A 109 11.60 -3.52 -13.93
N GLU A 110 10.70 -4.49 -14.13
CA GLU A 110 10.05 -4.73 -15.43
C GLU A 110 9.19 -3.53 -15.86
N GLN A 111 8.29 -3.06 -15.01
CA GLN A 111 7.30 -2.03 -15.37
C GLN A 111 7.89 -0.62 -15.45
N LEU A 112 8.95 -0.34 -14.67
CA LEU A 112 9.62 0.96 -14.68
C LEU A 112 10.82 1.01 -15.65
N GLY A 113 11.12 -0.10 -16.33
CA GLY A 113 12.23 -0.16 -17.30
C GLY A 113 13.60 0.05 -16.68
N VAL A 114 13.77 -0.27 -15.39
CA VAL A 114 15.06 -0.11 -14.69
C VAL A 114 15.87 -1.38 -14.93
N ALA A 115 16.87 -1.29 -15.82
CA ALA A 115 17.85 -2.35 -16.00
C ALA A 115 18.52 -2.67 -14.66
N ALA A 116 18.68 -3.96 -14.34
CA ALA A 116 19.41 -4.37 -13.15
C ALA A 116 20.82 -3.76 -13.21
N SER A 117 21.18 -2.91 -12.23
CA SER A 117 22.59 -2.56 -12.04
C SER A 117 23.34 -3.85 -11.72
N ALA A 118 24.28 -4.19 -12.60
CA ALA A 118 25.24 -5.28 -12.43
C ALA A 118 26.23 -4.98 -11.30
#